data_AF-A0A7S0PIQ2-F1
#
_entry.id   AF-A0A7S0PIQ2-F1
#
_cell.length_a   1.000
_cell.length_b   1.000
_cell.length_c   1.000
_cell.angle_alpha   90.00
_cell.angle_beta   90.00
_cell.angle_gamma   90.00
#
_symmetry.space_group_name_H-M   'P 1'
#
loop_
_entity.id
_entity.type
_entity.pdbx_description
1 polymer ?
#
loop_
_entity_poly.entity_id
_entity_poly.type
_entity_poly.pdbx_seq_one_letter_code
_entity_poly.pdbx_strand_id
1 'polypeptide(L)'
;MVRKRVDERIRTLIERGVATGQRSMFVLIGDYGKDQVPNLFHIMSRTSVQKTRSKVLWLYKKELGFSSHKKKRMKKLKRDKQRGLLDADNSNADNFELFLTNNEVEFCYYRDSHRVLGSTVG
;
A
#
# COMPACT_ATOMS: atom_id res chain seq x y z
N MET A 1 -3.72 20.19 3.69
CA MET A 1 -4.73 19.11 3.66
C MET A 1 -5.51 19.06 4.97
N VAL A 2 -6.84 19.03 4.93
CA VAL A 2 -7.67 18.91 6.15
C VAL A 2 -7.58 17.49 6.69
N ARG A 3 -7.09 17.33 7.93
CA ARG A 3 -7.07 16.02 8.61
C ARG A 3 -8.50 15.65 8.99
N LYS A 4 -9.05 14.64 8.31
CA LYS A 4 -10.37 14.09 8.63
C LYS A 4 -10.21 12.87 9.53
N ARG A 5 -10.97 12.82 10.62
CA ARG A 5 -11.04 11.62 11.46
C ARG A 5 -11.68 10.49 10.64
N VAL A 6 -10.96 9.37 10.56
CA VAL A 6 -11.48 8.14 9.95
C VAL A 6 -12.42 7.47 10.94
N ASP A 7 -13.45 6.82 10.42
CA ASP A 7 -14.40 6.04 11.22
C ASP A 7 -13.68 4.94 12.02
N GLU A 8 -14.01 4.84 13.30
CA GLU A 8 -13.35 3.93 14.24
C GLU A 8 -13.58 2.46 13.90
N ARG A 9 -14.70 2.14 13.23
CA ARG A 9 -15.05 0.77 12.81
C ARG A 9 -13.96 0.11 11.97
N ILE A 10 -13.24 0.89 11.16
CA ILE A 10 -12.14 0.38 10.33
C ILE A 10 -10.98 -0.12 11.21
N ARG A 11 -10.60 0.69 12.20
CA ARG A 11 -9.54 0.32 13.14
C ARG A 11 -9.96 -0.89 13.97
N THR A 12 -11.15 -0.85 14.56
CA THR A 12 -11.66 -1.95 15.39
C THR A 12 -11.76 -3.27 14.62
N LEU A 13 -12.15 -3.23 13.34
CA LEU A 13 -12.20 -4.42 12.49
C LEU A 13 -10.81 -5.04 12.29
N ILE A 14 -9.80 -4.22 12.00
CA ILE A 14 -8.41 -4.68 11.82
C ILE A 14 -7.86 -5.25 13.13
N GLU A 15 -8.05 -4.54 14.24
CA GLU A 15 -7.61 -4.96 15.58
C GLU A 15 -8.23 -6.29 15.99
N ARG A 16 -9.54 -6.45 15.78
CA ARG A 16 -10.22 -7.72 16.04
C ARG A 16 -9.73 -8.83 15.13
N GLY A 17 -9.62 -8.57 13.82
CA GLY A 17 -9.16 -9.56 12.85
C GLY A 17 -7.77 -10.11 13.20
N VAL A 18 -6.83 -9.24 13.58
CA VAL A 18 -5.50 -9.64 14.04
C VAL A 18 -5.58 -10.46 15.33
N ALA A 19 -6.35 -10.00 16.33
CA ALA A 19 -6.47 -10.69 17.62
C ALA A 19 -7.11 -12.08 17.50
N THR A 20 -8.09 -12.25 16.60
CA THR A 20 -8.78 -13.53 16.38
C THR A 20 -8.13 -14.41 15.32
N GLY A 21 -7.07 -13.95 14.66
CA GLY A 21 -6.44 -14.67 13.53
C GLY A 21 -7.36 -14.78 12.29
N GLN A 22 -8.28 -13.83 12.12
CA GLN A 22 -9.25 -13.82 11.03
C GLN A 22 -8.85 -12.82 9.94
N ARG A 23 -9.16 -13.16 8.68
CA ARG A 23 -8.90 -12.28 7.53
C ARG A 23 -10.04 -11.27 7.38
N SER A 24 -9.68 -9.99 7.26
CA SER A 24 -10.62 -8.90 6.98
C SER A 24 -10.58 -8.51 5.51
N MET A 25 -11.73 -8.16 4.93
CA MET A 25 -11.84 -7.72 3.54
C MET A 25 -12.32 -6.26 3.49
N PHE A 26 -11.68 -5.46 2.64
CA PHE A 26 -12.05 -4.06 2.40
C PHE A 26 -12.30 -3.84 0.90
N VAL A 27 -13.34 -3.06 0.59
CA VAL A 27 -13.64 -2.60 -0.77
C VAL A 27 -13.56 -1.08 -0.76
N LEU A 28 -12.61 -0.52 -1.53
CA LEU A 28 -12.40 0.92 -1.65
C LEU A 28 -13.00 1.41 -2.98
N ILE A 29 -13.87 2.42 -2.91
CA ILE A 29 -14.54 3.01 -4.08
C ILE A 29 -14.06 4.46 -4.22
N GLY A 30 -13.48 4.80 -5.38
CA GLY A 30 -13.05 6.15 -5.72
C GLY A 30 -11.72 6.18 -6.51
N ASP A 31 -11.47 7.30 -7.19
CA ASP A 31 -10.37 7.45 -8.13
C ASP A 31 -8.97 7.36 -7.47
N TYR A 32 -8.88 7.77 -6.20
CA TYR A 32 -7.64 7.78 -5.41
C TYR A 32 -7.56 6.63 -4.40
N GLY A 33 -8.28 5.52 -4.64
CA GLY A 33 -8.30 4.36 -3.73
C GLY A 33 -6.90 3.80 -3.44
N LYS A 34 -5.99 3.83 -4.43
CA LYS A 34 -4.59 3.38 -4.28
C LYS A 34 -3.82 4.15 -3.20
N ASP A 35 -4.12 5.43 -3.01
CA ASP A 35 -3.42 6.30 -2.06
C ASP A 35 -3.89 6.05 -0.61
N GLN A 36 -4.99 5.34 -0.43
CA GLN A 36 -5.50 4.93 0.89
C GLN A 36 -4.95 3.57 1.35
N VAL A 37 -4.41 2.75 0.45
CA VAL A 37 -3.79 1.47 0.78
C VAL A 37 -2.65 1.62 1.82
N PRO A 38 -1.73 2.61 1.70
CA PRO A 38 -0.72 2.88 2.72
C PRO A 38 -1.30 3.17 4.11
N ASN A 39 -2.43 3.88 4.17
CA ASN A 39 -3.07 4.24 5.45
C ASN A 39 -3.63 2.99 6.15
N LEU A 40 -4.30 2.11 5.40
CA LEU A 40 -4.79 0.83 5.94
C LEU A 40 -3.65 -0.08 6.39
N PHE A 41 -2.60 -0.18 5.57
CA PHE A 41 -1.41 -0.96 5.91
C PHE A 41 -0.71 -0.43 7.17
N HIS A 42 -0.68 0.89 7.36
CA HIS A 42 -0.13 1.51 8.57
C HIS A 42 -0.94 1.16 9.83
N ILE A 43 -2.27 1.11 9.73
CA ILE A 43 -3.13 0.69 10.85
C ILE A 43 -2.88 -0.78 11.18
N MET A 44 -2.81 -1.64 10.17
CA MET A 44 -2.54 -3.07 10.34
C MET A 44 -1.15 -3.33 10.94
N SER A 45 -0.10 -2.71 10.41
CA SER A 45 1.28 -2.91 10.86
C SER A 45 1.54 -2.40 12.28
N ARG A 46 0.80 -1.37 12.74
CA ARG A 46 0.83 -0.93 14.15
C ARG A 46 0.15 -1.90 15.12
N THR A 47 -0.82 -2.64 14.62
CA THR A 47 -1.68 -3.53 15.42
C THR A 47 -1.08 -4.92 15.55
N SER A 48 -0.35 -5.38 14.53
CA SER A 48 0.37 -6.65 14.57
C SER A 48 1.53 -6.62 15.57
N VAL A 49 1.57 -7.60 16.47
CA VAL A 49 2.70 -7.84 17.40
C VAL A 49 3.98 -8.21 16.66
N GLN A 50 3.82 -8.82 15.48
CA GLN A 50 4.92 -9.23 14.61
C GLN A 50 5.31 -8.07 13.69
N LYS A 51 6.43 -7.41 14.05
CA LYS A 51 7.19 -6.44 13.23
C LYS A 51 7.82 -7.05 11.96
N THR A 52 7.34 -8.21 11.51
CA THR A 52 7.86 -8.85 10.30
C THR A 52 7.52 -7.95 9.13
N ARG A 53 8.45 -7.84 8.19
CA ARG A 53 8.29 -7.05 6.96
C ARG A 53 7.22 -7.73 6.10
N SER A 54 5.96 -7.42 6.38
CA SER A 54 4.79 -8.00 5.72
C SER A 54 4.95 -7.92 4.21
N LYS A 55 4.88 -9.09 3.56
CA LYS A 55 4.92 -9.16 2.09
C LYS A 55 3.54 -8.81 1.57
N VAL A 56 3.48 -7.81 0.69
CA VAL A 56 2.24 -7.36 0.06
C VAL A 56 2.17 -7.92 -1.34
N LEU A 57 1.09 -8.61 -1.66
CA LEU A 57 0.81 -9.08 -3.01
C LEU A 57 -0.05 -8.05 -3.76
N TRP A 58 0.45 -7.53 -4.87
CA TRP A 58 -0.28 -6.62 -5.75
C TRP A 58 -0.66 -7.31 -7.05
N LEU A 59 -1.95 -7.63 -7.20
CA LEU A 59 -2.50 -8.28 -8.38
C LEU A 59 -3.18 -7.27 -9.30
N TYR A 60 -2.92 -7.36 -10.61
CA TYR A 60 -3.48 -6.42 -11.59
C TYR A 60 -3.72 -7.05 -12.97
N LYS A 61 -4.63 -6.46 -13.77
CA LYS A 61 -5.01 -6.99 -15.10
C LYS A 61 -4.06 -6.57 -16.22
N LYS A 62 -3.87 -5.26 -16.40
CA LYS A 62 -3.08 -4.67 -17.50
C LYS A 62 -2.13 -3.59 -16.99
N GLU A 63 -2.65 -2.49 -16.46
CA GLU A 63 -1.83 -1.36 -16.02
C GLU A 63 -2.00 -1.05 -14.52
N LEU A 64 -0.93 -0.58 -13.90
CA LEU A 64 -0.88 -0.20 -12.47
C LEU A 64 -1.09 1.30 -12.24
N GLY A 65 -0.92 2.13 -13.26
CA GLY A 65 -0.85 3.60 -13.11
C GLY A 65 0.46 4.10 -12.46
N PHE A 66 1.40 3.21 -12.14
CA PHE A 66 2.75 3.52 -11.67
C PHE A 66 3.74 2.43 -12.10
N SER A 67 5.04 2.68 -11.95
CA SER A 67 6.06 1.68 -12.31
C SER A 67 6.28 0.68 -11.18
N SER A 68 6.19 -0.62 -11.45
CA SER A 68 6.62 -1.67 -10.50
C SER A 68 8.13 -1.65 -10.24
N HIS A 69 8.92 -1.07 -11.14
CA HIS A 69 10.39 -1.12 -11.07
C HIS A 69 10.96 -0.03 -10.14
N LYS A 70 11.47 -0.44 -8.97
CA LYS A 70 12.01 0.45 -7.92
C LYS A 70 13.00 1.50 -8.45
N LYS A 71 13.96 1.10 -9.28
CA LYS A 71 14.96 2.03 -9.87
C LYS A 71 14.32 3.12 -10.75
N LYS A 72 13.26 2.79 -11.50
CA LYS A 72 12.55 3.76 -12.36
C LYS A 72 11.78 4.76 -11.51
N ARG A 73 11.09 4.30 -10.45
CA ARG A 73 10.39 5.18 -9.50
C ARG A 73 11.34 6.13 -8.79
N MET A 74 12.46 5.63 -8.25
CA MET A 74 13.46 6.47 -7.58
C MET A 74 14.08 7.53 -8.52
N LYS A 75 14.32 7.18 -9.79
CA LYS A 75 14.81 8.14 -10.80
C LYS A 75 13.76 9.22 -11.09
N LYS A 76 12.49 8.84 -11.22
CA LYS A 76 11.38 9.78 -11.39
C LYS A 76 11.28 10.73 -10.19
N LEU A 77 11.26 10.20 -8.97
CA LEU A 77 11.18 10.99 -7.74
C LEU A 77 12.34 12.00 -7.62
N LYS A 78 13.57 11.58 -7.90
CA LYS A 78 14.74 12.49 -7.89
C LYS A 78 14.60 13.61 -8.93
N ARG A 79 14.16 13.28 -10.14
CA ARG A 79 13.97 14.27 -11.22
C ARG A 79 12.86 15.25 -10.88
N ASP A 80 11.74 14.78 -10.34
CA ASP A 80 10.59 15.62 -10.01
C ASP A 80 10.94 16.54 -8.81
N LYS A 81 11.77 16.07 -7.88
CA LYS A 81 12.33 16.88 -6.77
C LYS A 81 13.27 17.97 -7.28
N GLN A 82 14.16 17.64 -8.22
CA GLN A 82 15.06 18.62 -8.84
C GLN A 82 14.34 19.72 -9.61
N ARG A 83 13.17 19.41 -10.18
CA ARG A 83 12.35 20.38 -10.92
C ARG A 83 11.44 21.21 -10.02
N GLY A 84 11.41 20.95 -8.71
CA GLY A 84 10.52 21.64 -7.77
C GLY A 84 9.04 21.30 -7.93
N LEU A 85 8.69 20.19 -8.63
CA LEU A 85 7.28 19.76 -8.79
C LEU A 85 6.77 18.94 -7.58
N LEU A 86 7.65 18.60 -6.64
CA LEU A 86 7.29 17.96 -5.37
C LEU A 86 7.17 19.05 -4.31
N ASP A 87 6.00 19.68 -4.24
CA ASP A 87 5.65 20.54 -3.12
C ASP A 87 5.61 19.71 -1.84
N ALA A 88 6.21 20.23 -0.75
CA ALA A 88 6.20 19.59 0.56
C ALA A 88 4.78 19.31 1.11
N ASP A 89 3.75 19.94 0.51
CA ASP A 89 2.34 19.76 0.84
C ASP A 89 1.66 18.55 0.17
N ASN A 90 2.27 17.94 -0.86
CA ASN A 90 1.75 16.76 -1.57
C ASN A 90 2.11 15.43 -0.89
N SER A 91 1.97 15.38 0.44
CA SER A 91 2.36 14.26 1.30
C SER A 91 1.68 12.91 0.96
N ASN A 92 0.56 12.90 0.24
CA ASN A 92 -0.16 11.66 -0.11
C ASN A 92 0.54 10.87 -1.22
N ALA A 93 1.05 11.56 -2.25
CA ALA A 93 1.85 10.92 -3.30
C ALA A 93 3.16 10.37 -2.71
N ASP A 94 3.74 11.11 -1.77
CA ASP A 94 4.92 10.68 -1.01
C ASP A 94 4.62 9.46 -0.14
N ASN A 95 3.46 9.40 0.53
CA ASN A 95 3.09 8.25 1.36
C ASN A 95 2.97 6.94 0.55
N PHE A 96 2.37 7.02 -0.65
CA PHE A 96 2.25 5.85 -1.53
C PHE A 96 3.61 5.37 -2.05
N GLU A 97 4.45 6.29 -2.52
CA GLU A 97 5.81 5.95 -2.99
C GLU A 97 6.71 5.44 -1.85
N LEU A 98 6.58 6.01 -0.65
CA LEU A 98 7.27 5.57 0.56
C LEU A 98 6.82 4.15 0.94
N PHE A 99 5.51 3.87 0.92
CA PHE A 99 4.96 2.54 1.15
C PHE A 99 5.55 1.50 0.21
N LEU A 100 5.54 1.76 -1.10
CA LEU A 100 6.10 0.84 -2.09
C LEU A 100 7.63 0.68 -2.01
N THR A 101 8.32 1.61 -1.36
CA THR A 101 9.79 1.61 -1.25
C THR A 101 10.26 0.88 0.00
N ASN A 102 9.51 1.01 1.10
CA ASN A 102 9.84 0.45 2.41
C ASN A 102 9.41 -1.02 2.53
N ASN A 103 8.27 -1.37 1.95
CA ASN A 103 7.68 -2.70 2.04
C ASN A 103 8.09 -3.59 0.86
N GLU A 104 8.04 -4.91 1.08
CA GLU A 104 8.25 -5.90 0.04
C GLU A 104 6.93 -6.12 -0.70
N VAL A 105 6.84 -5.62 -1.94
CA VAL A 105 5.63 -5.71 -2.77
C VAL A 105 5.91 -6.60 -3.96
N GLU A 106 5.21 -7.73 -4.02
CA GLU A 106 5.25 -8.66 -5.15
C GLU A 106 4.18 -8.26 -6.17
N PHE A 107 4.59 -8.00 -7.41
CA PHE A 107 3.69 -7.58 -8.48
C PHE A 107 3.38 -8.76 -9.39
N CYS A 108 2.11 -9.14 -9.50
CA CYS A 108 1.69 -10.29 -10.28
C CYS A 108 0.49 -9.93 -11.18
N TYR A 109 0.51 -10.39 -12.43
CA TYR A 109 -0.65 -10.24 -13.31
C TYR A 109 -1.73 -11.26 -12.94
N TYR A 110 -3.01 -10.93 -13.15
CA TYR A 110 -4.11 -11.88 -12.92
C TYR A 110 -3.94 -13.19 -13.69
N ARG A 111 -3.43 -13.13 -14.93
CA ARG A 111 -3.15 -14.32 -15.75
C ARG A 111 -2.02 -15.20 -15.20
N ASP A 112 -1.11 -14.59 -14.42
CA ASP A 112 0.08 -15.22 -13.86
C ASP A 112 -0.11 -15.58 -12.37
N SER A 113 -1.35 -15.55 -11.87
CA SER A 113 -1.70 -15.78 -10.46
C SER A 113 -1.33 -17.18 -9.95
N HIS A 114 -1.17 -18.15 -10.85
CA HIS A 114 -0.65 -19.47 -10.50
C HIS A 114 0.77 -19.45 -9.92
N ARG A 115 1.57 -18.40 -10.21
CA ARG A 115 2.96 -18.27 -9.72
C ARG A 115 3.08 -17.99 -8.23
N VAL A 116 2.03 -17.47 -7.60
CA VAL A 116 2.03 -17.13 -6.18
C VAL A 116 1.44 -18.24 -5.30
N LEU A 117 1.03 -19.36 -5.90
CA LEU A 117 0.64 -20.55 -5.16
C LEU A 117 1.81 -21.07 -4.31
N GLY A 118 1.53 -21.44 -3.07
CA GLY A 118 2.56 -21.85 -2.10
C GLY A 118 3.32 -20.70 -1.43
N SER A 119 3.08 -19.45 -1.84
CA SER A 119 3.58 -18.28 -1.11
C SER A 119 2.56 -17.80 -0.07
N THR A 120 3.06 -17.29 1.06
CA THR A 120 2.22 -16.65 2.09
C THR A 120 2.51 -15.15 2.10
N VAL A 121 1.44 -14.36 2.14
CA VAL A 121 1.47 -12.89 2.14
C VAL A 121 0.54 -12.39 3.25
N GLY A 122 0.87 -11.23 3.83
CA GLY A 122 0.22 -10.73 5.04
C GLY A 122 1.04 -9.65 5.71
#